data_AF-A0A0R1N416-F1
#
_entry.id   AF-A0A0R1N416-F1
#
_cell.length_a   1.000
_cell.length_b   1.000
_cell.length_c   1.000
_cell.angle_alpha   90.00
_cell.angle_beta   90.00
_cell.angle_gamma   90.00
#
_symmetry.space_group_name_H-M   'P 1'
#
loop_
_entity.id
_entity.type
_entity.pdbx_description
1 polymer ?
#
loop_
_entity_poly.entity_id
_entity_poly.type
_entity_poly.pdbx_seq_one_letter_code
_entity_poly.pdbx_strand_id
1 'polypeptide(L)'
;MSILENDFLNYVLMRTQSQAQDEMATLIKNHFAAEHAGHMTQSDVIEYLTSLFAMVKPEAVGDINDVMDANGNIIPENHYMMVPLAA
;
A
#
# COMPACT_ATOMS: atom_id res chain seq x y z
N MET A 1 -7.27 6.30 9.92
CA MET A 1 -6.27 5.27 9.63
C MET A 1 -5.75 4.68 10.92
N SER A 2 -5.58 3.36 10.96
CA SER A 2 -4.94 2.61 12.04
C SER A 2 -3.42 2.81 12.02
N ILE A 3 -2.72 2.29 13.04
CA ILE A 3 -1.25 2.27 13.08
C ILE A 3 -0.72 1.45 11.89
N LEU A 4 -1.30 0.27 11.65
CA LEU A 4 -0.91 -0.62 10.56
C LEU A 4 -1.02 0.05 9.18
N GLU A 5 -2.10 0.78 8.94
CA GLU A 5 -2.31 1.51 7.68
C GLU A 5 -1.34 2.67 7.49
N ASN A 6 -0.99 3.38 8.57
CA ASN A 6 0.02 4.45 8.51
C ASN A 6 1.41 3.87 8.22
N ASP A 7 1.76 2.75 8.84
CA ASP A 7 3.05 2.09 8.63
C ASP A 7 3.14 1.55 7.20
N PHE A 8 2.06 0.95 6.69
CA PHE A 8 1.96 0.55 5.29
C PHE A 8 2.12 1.74 4.34
N LEU A 9 1.37 2.82 4.55
CA LEU A 9 1.49 4.03 3.73
C LEU A 9 2.94 4.53 3.67
N ASN A 10 3.60 4.67 4.82
CA ASN A 10 4.99 5.13 4.88
C ASN A 10 5.93 4.16 4.17
N TYR A 11 5.73 2.85 4.38
CA TYR A 11 6.51 1.79 3.76
C TYR A 11 6.43 1.81 2.23
N VAL A 12 5.21 1.97 1.68
CA VAL A 12 5.00 2.07 0.23
C VAL A 12 5.61 3.35 -0.32
N LEU A 13 5.45 4.49 0.36
CA LEU A 13 5.97 5.79 -0.12
C LEU A 13 7.50 5.81 -0.28
N MET A 14 8.24 5.10 0.57
CA MET A 14 9.71 4.94 0.42
C MET A 14 10.09 4.16 -0.84
N ARG A 15 9.18 3.31 -1.33
CA ARG A 15 9.32 2.41 -2.49
C ARG A 15 8.68 2.96 -3.76
N THR A 16 7.94 4.05 -3.66
CA THR A 16 7.37 4.78 -4.79
C THR A 16 8.43 5.60 -5.52
N GLN A 17 8.27 5.72 -6.84
CA GLN A 17 9.05 6.66 -7.65
C GLN A 17 8.84 8.10 -7.14
N SER A 18 9.90 8.89 -7.04
CA SER A 18 9.85 10.21 -6.37
C SER A 18 8.78 11.14 -6.95
N GLN A 19 8.57 11.13 -8.26
CA GLN A 19 7.56 11.96 -8.93
C GLN A 19 6.11 11.52 -8.69
N ALA A 20 5.89 10.31 -8.14
CA ALA A 20 4.56 9.72 -7.95
C ALA A 20 4.16 9.60 -6.46
N GLN A 21 4.97 10.12 -5.53
CA GLN A 21 4.73 9.96 -4.09
C GLN A 21 3.41 10.60 -3.62
N ASP A 22 3.06 11.79 -4.12
CA ASP A 22 1.81 12.47 -3.74
C ASP A 22 0.58 11.72 -4.26
N GLU A 23 0.67 11.19 -5.49
CA GLU A 23 -0.39 10.39 -6.12
C GLU A 23 -0.56 9.06 -5.39
N MET A 24 0.53 8.36 -5.07
CA MET A 24 0.51 7.14 -4.27
C MET A 24 -0.14 7.37 -2.89
N ALA A 25 0.22 8.46 -2.20
CA ALA A 25 -0.36 8.75 -0.89
C ALA A 25 -1.87 8.95 -0.97
N THR A 26 -2.34 9.57 -2.05
CA THR A 26 -3.77 9.78 -2.30
C THR A 26 -4.47 8.46 -2.63
N LEU A 27 -3.87 7.64 -3.51
CA LEU A 27 -4.38 6.34 -3.89
C LEU A 27 -4.63 5.44 -2.67
N ILE A 28 -3.60 5.26 -1.83
CA ILE A 28 -3.68 4.39 -0.64
C ILE A 28 -4.72 4.90 0.37
N LYS A 29 -4.75 6.21 0.63
CA LYS A 29 -5.74 6.80 1.55
C LYS A 29 -7.17 6.62 1.05
N ASN A 30 -7.38 6.76 -0.25
CA ASN A 30 -8.70 6.57 -0.85
C ASN A 30 -9.12 5.10 -0.79
N HIS A 31 -8.20 4.17 -1.02
CA HIS A 31 -8.47 2.74 -0.88
C HIS A 31 -8.89 2.38 0.55
N PHE A 32 -8.14 2.79 1.58
CA PHE A 32 -8.52 2.55 2.97
C PHE A 32 -9.84 3.23 3.36
N ALA A 33 -10.14 4.42 2.81
CA ALA A 33 -11.43 5.06 3.04
C ALA A 33 -12.60 4.26 2.42
N ALA A 34 -12.41 3.71 1.21
CA ALA A 34 -13.39 2.89 0.52
C ALA A 34 -13.61 1.53 1.22
N GLU A 35 -12.53 0.89 1.68
CA GLU A 35 -12.60 -0.34 2.49
C GLU A 35 -13.38 -0.12 3.78
N HIS A 36 -13.09 0.93 4.54
CA HIS A 36 -13.81 1.26 5.77
C HIS A 36 -15.29 1.58 5.53
N ALA A 37 -15.63 2.13 4.37
CA ALA A 37 -17.02 2.38 3.98
C ALA A 37 -17.76 1.11 3.55
N GLY A 38 -17.06 -0.02 3.36
CA GLY A 38 -17.63 -1.26 2.83
C GLY A 38 -18.01 -1.15 1.34
N HIS A 39 -17.37 -0.25 0.60
CA HIS A 39 -17.72 0.12 -0.79
C HIS A 39 -16.68 -0.35 -1.82
N MET A 40 -16.01 -1.48 -1.57
CA MET A 40 -15.00 -2.02 -2.49
C MET A 40 -15.59 -3.08 -3.42
N THR A 41 -15.53 -2.82 -4.72
CA THR A 41 -15.79 -3.82 -5.76
C THR A 41 -14.49 -4.48 -6.22
N GLN A 42 -14.60 -5.59 -6.95
CA GLN A 42 -13.42 -6.22 -7.57
C GLN A 42 -12.74 -5.30 -8.60
N SER A 43 -13.51 -4.45 -9.30
CA SER A 43 -12.93 -3.47 -10.22
C SER A 43 -12.08 -2.45 -9.47
N ASP A 44 -12.55 -1.97 -8.31
CA ASP A 44 -11.80 -1.01 -7.48
C ASP A 44 -10.48 -1.63 -6.98
N VAL A 45 -10.49 -2.92 -6.61
CA VAL A 45 -9.25 -3.65 -6.27
C VAL A 45 -8.28 -3.68 -7.44
N ILE A 46 -8.76 -4.03 -8.64
CA ILE A 46 -7.90 -4.12 -9.83
C ILE A 46 -7.30 -2.75 -10.19
N GLU A 47 -8.11 -1.69 -10.15
CA GLU A 47 -7.67 -0.32 -10.41
C GLU A 47 -6.64 0.14 -9.37
N TYR A 48 -6.87 -0.15 -8.09
CA TYR A 48 -5.94 0.12 -7.01
C TYR A 48 -4.59 -0.57 -7.23
N LEU A 49 -4.59 -1.89 -7.44
CA LEU A 49 -3.37 -2.67 -7.63
C LEU A 49 -2.60 -2.24 -8.88
N THR A 50 -3.31 -2.01 -10.00
CA THR A 50 -2.70 -1.55 -11.25
C THR A 50 -2.01 -0.20 -11.06
N SER A 51 -2.68 0.74 -10.41
CA SER A 51 -2.13 2.09 -10.16
C SER A 51 -0.96 2.04 -9.19
N LEU A 52 -1.07 1.23 -8.13
CA LEU A 52 -0.01 1.05 -7.14
C LEU A 52 1.26 0.54 -7.82
N PHE A 53 1.19 -0.57 -8.56
CA PHE A 53 2.38 -1.16 -9.18
C PHE A 53 2.95 -0.33 -10.33
N ALA A 54 2.16 0.54 -10.97
CA ALA A 54 2.66 1.50 -11.96
C ALA A 54 3.56 2.59 -11.33
N MET A 55 3.31 2.95 -10.07
CA MET A 55 4.01 4.02 -9.35
C MET A 55 5.18 3.52 -8.48
N VAL A 56 5.18 2.24 -8.09
CA VAL A 56 6.27 1.61 -7.33
C VAL A 56 7.53 1.50 -8.19
N LYS A 57 8.70 1.59 -7.56
CA LYS A 57 9.99 1.32 -8.23
C LYS A 57 10.05 -0.17 -8.62
N PRO A 58 10.48 -0.53 -9.84
CA PRO A 58 10.47 -1.93 -10.29
C PRO A 58 11.16 -2.91 -9.32
N GLU A 59 12.27 -2.50 -8.72
CA GLU A 59 13.03 -3.29 -7.76
C GLU A 59 12.33 -3.50 -6.41
N ALA A 60 11.33 -2.68 -6.10
CA ALA A 60 10.60 -2.72 -4.83
C ALA A 60 9.26 -3.47 -4.92
N VAL A 61 8.89 -4.01 -6.08
CA VAL A 61 7.64 -4.77 -6.24
C VAL A 61 7.60 -6.00 -5.31
N GLY A 62 8.73 -6.68 -5.11
CA GLY A 62 8.84 -7.79 -4.17
C GLY A 62 8.49 -7.38 -2.74
N ASP A 63 9.11 -6.31 -2.26
CA ASP A 63 8.84 -5.75 -0.94
C ASP A 63 7.35 -5.43 -0.69
N ILE A 64 6.66 -4.92 -1.71
CA ILE A 64 5.22 -4.65 -1.60
C ILE A 64 4.42 -5.96 -1.51
N ASN A 65 4.75 -6.94 -2.35
CA ASN A 65 4.09 -8.25 -2.32
C ASN A 65 4.34 -9.02 -1.01
N ASP A 66 5.41 -8.69 -0.28
CA ASP A 66 5.67 -9.28 1.03
C ASP A 66 4.74 -8.72 2.11
N VAL A 67 4.20 -7.51 1.98
CA VAL A 67 3.37 -6.87 3.02
C VAL A 67 1.89 -6.70 2.62
N MET A 68 1.54 -7.07 1.39
CA MET A 68 0.21 -6.93 0.81
C MET A 68 -0.19 -8.19 0.05
N ASP A 69 -1.43 -8.65 0.22
CA ASP A 69 -1.96 -9.80 -0.49
C ASP A 69 -2.40 -9.46 -1.93
N ALA A 70 -2.81 -10.48 -2.69
CA ALA A 70 -3.25 -10.33 -4.08
C ALA A 70 -4.56 -9.53 -4.25
N ASN A 71 -5.27 -9.22 -3.16
CA ASN A 71 -6.49 -8.41 -3.16
C ASN A 71 -6.22 -6.98 -2.66
N GLY A 72 -4.97 -6.61 -2.38
CA GLY A 72 -4.63 -5.29 -1.87
C GLY A 72 -4.71 -5.14 -0.35
N ASN A 73 -5.03 -6.21 0.39
CA ASN A 73 -5.11 -6.16 1.84
C ASN A 73 -3.70 -6.19 2.45
N ILE A 74 -3.50 -5.40 3.51
CA ILE A 74 -2.28 -5.48 4.31
C ILE A 74 -2.20 -6.87 4.97
N ILE A 75 -1.04 -7.52 4.92
CA ILE A 75 -0.76 -8.78 5.65
C ILE A 75 -0.30 -8.42 7.07
N PRO A 76 -1.15 -8.55 8.11
CA PRO A 76 -0.82 -8.04 9.44
C PRO A 76 0.36 -8.79 10.08
N GLU A 77 0.57 -10.06 9.72
CA GLU A 77 1.68 -10.88 10.19
C GLU A 77 3.03 -10.31 9.76
N ASN A 78 3.08 -9.55 8.67
CA ASN A 78 4.28 -8.96 8.10
C ASN A 78 4.49 -7.50 8.52
N HIS A 79 3.76 -7.01 9.53
CA HIS A 79 3.91 -5.66 10.07
C HIS A 79 5.35 -5.32 10.48
N TYR A 80 6.10 -6.30 11.01
CA TYR A 80 7.50 -6.13 11.39
C TYR A 80 8.42 -5.70 10.22
N MET A 81 8.03 -5.94 8.97
CA MET A 81 8.78 -5.52 7.79
C MET A 81 8.58 -4.02 7.49
N MET A 82 7.46 -3.46 7.96
CA MET A 82 7.07 -2.06 7.68
C MET A 82 7.62 -1.07 8.69
N VAL A 83 7.95 -1.54 9.89
CA VAL A 83 8.52 -0.72 10.95
C VAL A 83 10.04 -0.92 11.02
N PRO A 84 10.83 0.15 11.18
CA PRO A 84 12.24 0.00 11.49
C PRO A 84 12.38 -0.80 12.79
N LEU A 85 13.21 -1.84 12.80
CA LEU A 85 13.62 -2.47 14.05
C LEU A 85 14.21 -1.37 14.93
N ALA A 86 13.60 -1.11 16.09
CA ALA A 86 14.15 -0.20 17.07
C ALA A 86 15.57 -0.70 17.41
N ALA A 87 16.57 0.13 17.10
CA ALA A 87 17.98 -0.14 17.35
C ALA A 87 18.30 -0.14 18.86
#